data_AF-A0A1H4A7Y0-F1
#
_entry.id   AF-A0A1H4A7Y0-F1
#
_cell.length_a   1.000
_cell.length_b   1.000
_cell.length_c   1.000
_cell.angle_alpha   90.00
_cell.angle_beta   90.00
_cell.angle_gamma   90.00
#
_symmetry.space_group_name_H-M   'P 1'
#
loop_
_entity.id
_entity.type
_entity.pdbx_description
1 polymer ?
#
loop_
_entity_poly.entity_id
_entity_poly.type
_entity_poly.pdbx_seq_one_letter_code
_entity_poly.pdbx_strand_id
1 'polypeptide(L)'
;MRKKVINTIVFIVVFSIGITFGKLLNWGYFELSKEISVVDSLSLFITIGLAIYITKILEKEVQDIRIEKELYIAKITELEESLKSFDVLIEEHEIIYNKITNRIHSCRIKKNSIFGNIKDSLKQIKTSDIDLLEKEITDKINSLKRLLTETSAVPDKIPELSVKKGIATFSVSRIIEISTEINAINESLFKMKVRINNL
;
A
#
# COMPACT_ATOMS: atom_id res chain seq x y z
N MET A 1 9.25 25.88 -0.55
CA MET A 1 10.71 25.72 -0.27
C MET A 1 11.52 27.00 -0.44
N ARG A 2 11.37 27.80 -1.51
CA ARG A 2 12.17 29.04 -1.74
C ARG A 2 12.18 30.05 -0.58
N LYS A 3 11.02 30.31 0.06
CA LYS A 3 10.95 31.25 1.21
C LYS A 3 11.75 30.79 2.44
N LYS A 4 11.88 29.48 2.69
CA LYS A 4 12.66 28.95 3.83
C LYS A 4 14.16 29.10 3.58
N VAL A 5 14.63 28.80 2.37
CA VAL A 5 16.05 28.95 1.97
C VAL A 5 16.49 30.42 2.04
N ILE A 6 15.65 31.34 1.56
CA ILE A 6 15.92 32.79 1.65
C ILE A 6 16.02 33.23 3.11
N ASN A 7 15.13 32.74 3.99
CA ASN A 7 15.16 33.10 5.40
C ASN A 7 16.42 32.58 6.12
N THR A 8 16.91 31.40 5.76
CA THR A 8 18.18 30.85 6.27
C THR A 8 19.38 31.68 5.82
N ILE A 9 19.41 32.12 4.55
CA ILE A 9 20.47 32.99 4.02
C ILE A 9 20.48 34.34 4.73
N VAL A 10 19.31 34.95 4.92
CA VAL A 10 19.18 36.23 5.66
C VAL A 10 19.69 36.08 7.10
N PHE A 11 19.40 34.96 7.76
CA PHE A 11 19.88 34.71 9.12
C PHE A 11 21.42 34.62 9.19
N ILE A 12 22.05 33.94 8.23
CA ILE A 12 23.51 33.83 8.14
C ILE A 12 24.15 35.21 7.92
N VAL A 13 23.55 36.05 7.08
CA VAL A 13 24.05 37.41 6.80
C VAL A 13 23.93 38.30 8.03
N VAL A 14 22.80 38.29 8.72
CA VAL A 14 22.59 39.08 9.95
C VAL A 14 23.55 38.63 11.06
N PHE A 15 23.75 37.31 11.20
CA PHE A 15 24.68 36.76 12.18
C PHE A 15 26.14 37.16 11.88
N SER A 16 26.54 37.13 10.60
CA SER A 16 27.87 37.54 10.17
C SER A 16 28.11 39.04 10.42
N ILE A 17 27.12 39.88 10.13
CA ILE A 17 27.18 41.33 10.39
C ILE A 17 27.29 41.60 11.90
N GLY A 18 26.54 40.89 12.73
CA GLY A 18 26.61 41.00 14.20
C GLY A 18 27.99 40.67 14.75
N ILE A 19 28.64 39.60 14.27
CA ILE A 19 30.02 39.23 14.65
C ILE A 19 31.01 40.33 14.23
N THR A 20 30.81 40.90 13.04
CA THR A 20 31.71 41.93 12.50
C THR A 20 31.58 43.25 13.27
N PHE A 21 30.34 43.64 13.63
CA PHE A 21 30.07 44.81 14.47
C PHE A 21 30.58 44.64 15.91
N GLY A 22 30.42 43.45 16.50
CA GLY A 22 30.96 43.13 17.82
C GLY A 22 32.49 43.27 17.88
N LYS A 23 33.18 42.90 16.80
CA LYS A 23 34.64 43.06 16.66
C LYS A 23 35.07 44.52 16.49
N LEU A 24 34.22 45.38 15.91
CA LEU A 24 34.50 46.79 15.65
C LEU A 24 34.33 47.67 16.90
N LEU A 25 33.47 47.26 17.84
CA LEU A 25 33.17 48.00 19.07
C LEU A 25 34.09 47.66 20.26
N ASN A 26 35.15 46.84 20.07
CA ASN A 26 36.10 46.44 21.12
C ASN A 26 35.42 46.00 22.44
N TRP A 27 34.27 45.32 22.34
CA TRP A 27 33.49 44.88 23.48
C TRP A 27 34.12 43.62 24.08
N GLY A 28 35.20 43.81 24.84
CA GLY A 28 35.91 42.73 25.53
C GLY A 28 36.55 41.74 24.57
N TYR A 29 37.88 41.69 24.54
CA TYR A 29 38.57 40.58 23.92
C TYR A 29 38.12 39.28 24.61
N PHE A 30 37.19 38.56 23.99
CA PHE A 30 37.18 37.11 24.13
C PHE A 30 38.51 36.65 23.52
N GLU A 31 39.55 36.57 24.35
CA GLU A 31 40.63 35.63 24.10
C GLU A 31 39.98 34.24 24.17
N LEU A 32 39.39 33.82 23.05
CA LEU A 32 39.12 32.42 22.79
C LEU A 32 40.49 31.75 22.91
N SER A 33 40.75 31.13 24.06
CA SER A 33 41.93 30.30 24.25
C SER A 33 42.00 29.39 23.03
N LYS A 34 43.16 29.36 22.39
CA LYS A 34 43.44 28.58 21.17
C LYS A 34 43.39 27.06 21.42
N GLU A 35 42.72 26.63 22.48
CA GLU A 35 42.49 25.24 22.89
C GLU A 35 41.25 24.66 22.21
N ILE A 36 40.22 25.47 21.94
CA ILE A 36 39.08 25.03 21.13
C ILE A 36 39.49 25.18 19.67
N SER A 37 39.85 24.07 19.02
CA SER A 37 40.16 24.13 17.60
C SER A 37 38.89 24.55 16.84
N VAL A 38 39.03 25.54 15.96
CA VAL A 38 37.94 26.04 15.10
C VAL A 38 37.36 24.89 14.27
N VAL A 39 38.20 23.92 13.94
CA VAL A 39 37.82 22.69 13.22
C VAL A 39 36.89 21.83 14.05
N ASP A 40 37.15 21.65 15.36
CA ASP A 40 36.30 20.86 16.25
C ASP A 40 34.93 21.51 16.45
N SER A 41 34.89 22.84 16.57
CA SER A 41 33.63 23.58 16.66
C SER A 41 32.82 23.45 15.36
N LEU A 42 33.45 23.59 14.20
CA LEU A 42 32.79 23.45 12.89
C LEU A 42 32.30 22.00 12.65
N SER A 43 33.09 21.01 13.04
CA SER A 43 32.71 19.59 13.03
C SER A 43 31.46 19.34 13.89
N LEU A 44 31.40 19.91 15.09
CA LEU A 44 30.25 19.80 15.98
C LEU A 44 28.98 20.41 15.37
N PHE A 45 29.06 21.56 14.71
CA PHE A 45 27.92 22.14 13.99
C PHE A 45 27.47 21.27 12.81
N ILE A 46 28.39 20.68 12.05
CA ILE A 46 28.06 19.76 10.95
C ILE A 46 27.37 18.51 11.49
N THR A 47 27.88 17.92 12.57
CA THR A 47 27.26 16.74 13.20
C THR A 47 25.84 17.03 13.68
N ILE A 48 25.60 18.19 14.31
CA ILE A 48 24.25 18.61 14.71
C ILE A 48 23.36 18.79 13.47
N GLY A 49 23.88 19.42 12.40
CA GLY A 49 23.16 19.60 11.14
C GLY A 49 22.77 18.28 10.49
N LEU A 50 23.68 17.30 10.45
CA LEU A 50 23.43 15.95 9.94
C LEU A 50 22.41 15.20 10.79
N ALA A 51 22.50 15.28 12.12
CA ALA A 51 21.51 14.67 13.00
C ALA A 51 20.10 15.21 12.74
N ILE A 52 19.96 16.53 12.62
CA ILE A 52 18.67 17.16 12.28
C ILE A 52 18.19 16.73 10.89
N TYR A 53 19.08 16.66 9.91
CA TYR A 53 18.75 16.23 8.55
C TYR A 53 18.23 14.80 8.53
N ILE A 54 18.93 13.87 9.20
CA ILE A 54 18.54 12.46 9.30
C ILE A 54 17.16 12.33 9.94
N THR A 55 16.96 12.91 11.12
CA THR A 55 15.68 12.79 11.86
C THR A 55 14.52 13.47 11.15
N LYS A 56 14.74 14.61 10.48
CA LYS A 56 13.62 15.36 9.89
C LYS A 56 13.25 14.95 8.48
N ILE A 57 14.24 14.56 7.68
CA ILE A 57 14.05 14.36 6.24
C ILE A 57 14.14 12.87 5.93
N LEU A 58 15.28 12.26 6.20
CA LEU A 58 15.50 10.87 5.82
C LEU A 58 14.55 9.91 6.55
N GLU A 59 14.42 10.04 7.87
CA GLU A 59 13.54 9.19 8.66
C GLU A 59 12.07 9.38 8.27
N LYS A 60 11.67 10.63 7.99
CA LYS A 60 10.31 10.94 7.54
C LYS A 60 10.02 10.32 6.18
N GLU A 61 10.91 10.44 5.20
CA GLU A 61 10.72 9.85 3.87
C GLU A 61 10.60 8.32 3.94
N VAL A 62 11.45 7.67 4.77
CA VAL A 62 11.38 6.22 4.99
C VAL A 62 10.07 5.82 5.66
N GLN A 63 9.59 6.59 6.64
CA GLN A 63 8.30 6.34 7.29
C GLN A 63 7.13 6.54 6.32
N ASP A 64 7.13 7.60 5.51
CA ASP A 64 6.06 7.89 4.55
C ASP A 64 5.94 6.74 3.53
N ILE A 65 7.05 6.25 2.98
CA ILE A 65 7.08 5.08 2.08
C ILE A 65 6.54 3.83 2.77
N ARG A 66 6.93 3.60 4.03
CA ARG A 66 6.44 2.46 4.80
C ARG A 66 4.93 2.53 5.02
N ILE A 67 4.42 3.70 5.41
CA ILE A 67 2.99 3.93 5.63
C ILE A 67 2.21 3.71 4.33
N GLU A 68 2.72 4.18 3.20
CA GLU A 68 2.10 3.96 1.89
C GLU A 68 1.98 2.46 1.57
N LYS A 69 3.06 1.69 1.77
CA LYS A 69 3.04 0.22 1.60
C LYS A 69 2.03 -0.45 2.52
N GLU A 70 2.01 -0.07 3.80
CA GLU A 70 1.07 -0.60 4.80
C GLU A 70 -0.38 -0.30 4.40
N LEU A 71 -0.67 0.89 3.85
CA LEU A 71 -2.00 1.26 3.34
C LEU A 71 -2.46 0.34 2.19
N TYR A 72 -1.58 0.05 1.24
CA TYR A 72 -1.90 -0.87 0.14
C TYR A 72 -2.11 -2.31 0.62
N ILE A 73 -1.26 -2.79 1.54
CA ILE A 73 -1.39 -4.11 2.15
C ILE A 73 -2.72 -4.22 2.90
N ALA A 74 -3.11 -3.18 3.66
CA ALA A 74 -4.40 -3.14 4.36
C ALA A 74 -5.57 -3.23 3.37
N LYS A 75 -5.51 -2.50 2.26
CA LYS A 75 -6.54 -2.55 1.21
C LYS A 75 -6.63 -3.92 0.53
N ILE A 76 -5.51 -4.60 0.29
CA ILE A 76 -5.52 -5.98 -0.20
C ILE A 76 -6.14 -6.93 0.84
N THR A 77 -5.86 -6.70 2.12
CA THR A 77 -6.43 -7.51 3.22
C THR A 77 -7.95 -7.36 3.30
N GLU A 78 -8.50 -6.15 3.09
CA GLU A 78 -9.96 -5.93 2.97
C GLU A 78 -10.59 -6.73 1.82
N LEU A 79 -9.84 -6.99 0.74
CA LEU A 79 -10.29 -7.82 -0.37
C LEU A 79 -10.29 -9.31 0.01
N GLU A 80 -9.25 -9.79 0.69
CA GLU A 80 -9.18 -11.16 1.23
C GLU A 80 -10.30 -11.44 2.23
N GLU A 81 -10.61 -10.51 3.12
CA GLU A 81 -11.76 -10.63 4.03
C GLU A 81 -13.09 -10.70 3.27
N SER A 82 -13.22 -9.90 2.20
CA SER A 82 -14.37 -9.97 1.31
C SER A 82 -14.47 -11.34 0.62
N LEU A 83 -13.35 -11.99 0.33
CA LEU A 83 -13.30 -13.33 -0.26
C LEU A 83 -13.63 -14.43 0.76
N LYS A 84 -13.10 -14.36 1.99
CA LYS A 84 -13.45 -15.29 3.09
C LYS A 84 -14.95 -15.32 3.39
N SER A 85 -15.63 -14.20 3.15
CA SER A 85 -17.08 -14.15 3.30
C SER A 85 -17.82 -15.14 2.38
N PHE A 86 -17.24 -15.52 1.24
CA PHE A 86 -17.81 -16.55 0.37
C PHE A 86 -17.69 -17.94 0.98
N ASP A 87 -16.60 -18.28 1.68
CA ASP A 87 -16.48 -19.58 2.36
C ASP A 87 -17.62 -19.77 3.36
N VAL A 88 -17.92 -18.74 4.15
CA VAL A 88 -19.06 -18.75 5.09
C VAL A 88 -20.41 -18.90 4.39
N LEU A 89 -20.60 -18.25 3.23
CA LEU A 89 -21.84 -18.42 2.48
C LEU A 89 -21.97 -19.82 1.88
N ILE A 90 -20.86 -20.43 1.46
CA ILE A 90 -20.87 -21.73 0.81
C ILE A 90 -21.13 -22.87 1.80
N GLU A 91 -20.77 -22.66 3.08
CA GLU A 91 -21.18 -23.55 4.17
C GLU A 91 -22.71 -23.54 4.39
N GLU A 92 -23.39 -22.43 4.10
CA GLU A 92 -24.86 -22.36 4.09
C GLU A 92 -25.40 -23.09 2.85
N HIS A 93 -25.98 -24.29 3.03
CA HIS A 93 -26.50 -25.13 1.94
C HIS A 93 -27.55 -24.45 1.02
N GLU A 94 -28.13 -23.34 1.47
CA GLU A 94 -29.11 -22.55 0.73
C GLU A 94 -28.68 -21.09 0.63
N ILE A 95 -28.17 -20.68 -0.52
CA ILE A 95 -27.66 -19.31 -0.72
C ILE A 95 -28.62 -18.51 -1.61
N ILE A 96 -28.98 -17.31 -1.19
CA ILE A 96 -29.75 -16.39 -2.05
C ILE A 96 -28.88 -15.96 -3.24
N TYR A 97 -29.31 -16.26 -4.46
CA TYR A 97 -28.54 -16.00 -5.69
C TYR A 97 -28.14 -14.52 -5.84
N ASN A 98 -29.03 -13.60 -5.47
CA ASN A 98 -28.74 -12.16 -5.48
C ASN A 98 -27.62 -11.74 -4.52
N LYS A 99 -27.44 -12.45 -3.40
CA LYS A 99 -26.32 -12.18 -2.47
C LYS A 99 -24.98 -12.54 -3.12
N ILE A 100 -24.94 -13.64 -3.88
CA ILE A 100 -23.76 -14.10 -4.62
C ILE A 100 -23.37 -13.08 -5.70
N THR A 101 -24.33 -12.67 -6.54
CA THR A 101 -24.09 -11.73 -7.63
C THR A 101 -23.67 -10.33 -7.14
N ASN A 102 -24.26 -9.87 -6.03
CA ASN A 102 -23.86 -8.61 -5.42
C ASN A 102 -22.44 -8.69 -4.83
N ARG A 103 -22.09 -9.78 -4.12
CA ARG A 103 -20.74 -9.92 -3.55
C ARG A 103 -19.66 -10.03 -4.61
N ILE A 104 -19.88 -10.76 -5.70
CA ILE A 104 -18.90 -10.84 -6.79
C ILE A 104 -18.72 -9.47 -7.47
N HIS A 105 -19.80 -8.69 -7.59
CA HIS A 105 -19.73 -7.33 -8.10
C HIS A 105 -18.93 -6.41 -7.17
N SER A 106 -19.22 -6.42 -5.86
CA SER A 106 -18.45 -5.66 -4.86
C SER A 106 -16.97 -6.04 -4.86
N CYS A 107 -16.65 -7.32 -5.00
CA CYS A 107 -15.27 -7.82 -5.10
C CYS A 107 -14.54 -7.22 -6.31
N ARG A 108 -15.21 -7.16 -7.47
CA ARG A 108 -14.66 -6.53 -8.68
C ARG A 108 -14.43 -5.02 -8.53
N ILE A 109 -15.37 -4.31 -7.90
CA ILE A 109 -15.22 -2.86 -7.64
C ILE A 109 -14.01 -2.62 -6.73
N LYS A 110 -13.94 -3.34 -5.60
CA LYS A 110 -12.81 -3.24 -4.66
C LYS A 110 -11.48 -3.54 -5.34
N LYS A 111 -11.41 -4.64 -6.11
CA LYS A 111 -10.25 -4.99 -6.95
C LYS A 111 -9.83 -3.80 -7.81
N ASN A 112 -10.72 -3.32 -8.68
CA ASN A 112 -10.41 -2.23 -9.62
C ASN A 112 -9.94 -0.96 -8.91
N SER A 113 -10.53 -0.61 -7.76
CA SER A 113 -10.09 0.54 -6.97
C SER A 113 -8.67 0.35 -6.43
N ILE A 114 -8.32 -0.83 -5.93
CA ILE A 114 -6.97 -1.13 -5.42
C ILE A 114 -5.94 -1.03 -6.53
N PHE A 115 -6.17 -1.67 -7.68
CA PHE A 115 -5.23 -1.63 -8.80
C PHE A 115 -5.12 -0.24 -9.42
N GLY A 116 -6.22 0.52 -9.51
CA GLY A 116 -6.18 1.92 -9.94
C GLY A 116 -5.28 2.77 -9.05
N ASN A 117 -5.46 2.69 -7.73
CA ASN A 117 -4.68 3.44 -6.76
C ASN A 117 -3.19 3.04 -6.75
N ILE A 118 -2.90 1.75 -6.90
CA ILE A 118 -1.51 1.25 -6.99
C ILE A 118 -0.85 1.74 -8.27
N LYS A 119 -1.56 1.65 -9.41
CA LYS A 119 -1.04 2.08 -10.70
C LYS A 119 -0.79 3.58 -10.76
N ASP A 120 -1.67 4.38 -10.16
CA ASP A 120 -1.53 5.84 -10.14
C ASP A 120 -0.32 6.29 -9.32
N SER A 121 -0.04 5.66 -8.18
CA SER A 121 1.16 5.96 -7.38
C SER A 121 2.44 5.37 -7.98
N LEU A 122 2.37 4.22 -8.66
CA LEU A 122 3.53 3.56 -9.25
C LEU A 122 3.85 4.02 -10.67
N LYS A 123 3.25 5.11 -11.19
CA LYS A 123 3.50 5.66 -12.54
C LYS A 123 4.98 5.89 -12.89
N GLN A 124 5.88 5.95 -11.89
CA GLN A 124 7.32 6.13 -12.08
C GLN A 124 8.12 4.82 -12.13
N ILE A 125 7.56 3.68 -11.72
CA ILE A 125 8.23 2.38 -11.66
C ILE A 125 7.63 1.49 -12.77
N LYS A 126 8.47 0.88 -13.62
CA LYS A 126 8.01 -0.14 -14.58
C LYS A 126 7.55 -1.38 -13.81
N THR A 127 6.25 -1.51 -13.58
CA THR A 127 5.67 -2.61 -12.77
C THR A 127 4.99 -3.67 -13.63
N SER A 128 5.72 -4.24 -14.59
CA SER A 128 5.22 -5.34 -15.43
C SER A 128 4.71 -6.53 -14.60
N ASP A 129 5.34 -6.79 -13.45
CA ASP A 129 4.94 -7.89 -12.56
C ASP A 129 3.59 -7.63 -11.88
N ILE A 130 3.27 -6.37 -11.58
CA ILE A 130 1.98 -5.99 -10.96
C ILE A 130 0.87 -6.10 -12.00
N ASP A 131 1.12 -5.70 -13.24
CA ASP A 131 0.16 -5.86 -14.34
C ASP A 131 -0.13 -7.34 -14.61
N LEU A 132 0.88 -8.22 -14.54
CA LEU A 132 0.71 -9.68 -14.66
C LEU A 132 -0.14 -10.25 -13.51
N LEU A 133 0.14 -9.86 -12.26
CA LEU A 133 -0.64 -10.26 -11.09
C LEU A 133 -2.07 -9.73 -11.15
N GLU A 134 -2.27 -8.50 -11.64
CA GLU A 134 -3.62 -7.94 -11.85
C GLU A 134 -4.43 -8.79 -12.82
N LYS A 135 -3.81 -9.19 -13.94
CA LYS A 135 -4.44 -10.03 -14.94
C LYS A 135 -4.79 -11.40 -14.36
N GLU A 136 -3.85 -12.04 -13.67
CA GLU A 136 -4.08 -13.33 -13.01
C GLU A 136 -5.25 -13.27 -12.01
N ILE A 137 -5.29 -12.26 -11.14
CA ILE A 137 -6.39 -12.06 -10.18
C ILE A 137 -7.71 -11.80 -10.90
N THR A 138 -7.69 -11.05 -12.01
CA THR A 138 -8.89 -10.76 -12.81
C THR A 138 -9.45 -12.02 -13.45
N ASP A 139 -8.58 -12.86 -14.03
CA ASP A 139 -8.97 -14.11 -14.67
C ASP A 139 -9.54 -15.09 -13.64
N LYS A 140 -8.93 -15.20 -12.46
CA LYS A 140 -9.44 -16.05 -11.35
C LYS A 140 -10.77 -15.54 -10.79
N ILE A 141 -10.97 -14.22 -10.63
CA ILE A 141 -12.27 -13.66 -10.23
C ILE A 141 -13.35 -13.93 -11.28
N ASN A 142 -12.99 -13.92 -12.57
CA ASN A 142 -13.91 -14.28 -13.64
C ASN A 142 -14.26 -15.77 -13.63
N SER A 143 -13.27 -16.64 -13.37
CA SER A 143 -13.47 -18.07 -13.13
C SER A 143 -14.42 -18.31 -11.95
N LEU A 144 -14.17 -17.66 -10.81
CA LEU A 144 -15.02 -17.73 -9.63
C LEU A 144 -16.45 -17.27 -9.92
N LYS A 145 -16.64 -16.15 -10.63
CA LYS A 145 -17.96 -15.71 -11.07
C LYS A 145 -18.67 -16.81 -11.85
N ARG A 146 -17.96 -17.41 -12.82
CA ARG A 146 -18.48 -18.49 -13.65
C ARG A 146 -18.93 -19.67 -12.80
N LEU A 147 -18.09 -20.10 -11.86
CA LEU A 147 -18.40 -21.21 -10.95
C LEU A 147 -19.67 -20.95 -10.13
N LEU A 148 -19.86 -19.70 -9.70
CA LEU A 148 -20.98 -19.27 -8.87
C LEU A 148 -22.29 -19.04 -9.66
N THR A 149 -22.24 -18.82 -10.97
CA THR A 149 -23.42 -18.40 -11.76
C THR A 149 -23.83 -19.37 -12.87
N GLU A 150 -22.95 -20.24 -13.35
CA GLU A 150 -23.30 -21.18 -14.43
C GLU A 150 -24.04 -22.42 -13.91
N THR A 151 -25.28 -22.59 -14.34
CA THR A 151 -26.04 -23.83 -14.15
C THR A 151 -25.72 -24.81 -15.27
N SER A 152 -25.31 -26.02 -14.93
CA SER A 152 -25.06 -27.08 -15.92
C SER A 152 -26.37 -27.44 -16.62
N ALA A 153 -26.44 -27.22 -17.94
CA ALA A 153 -27.64 -27.43 -18.76
C ALA A 153 -27.80 -28.89 -19.23
N VAL A 154 -27.18 -29.85 -18.52
CA VAL A 154 -27.18 -31.26 -18.94
C VAL A 154 -28.37 -31.98 -18.29
N PRO A 155 -29.33 -32.52 -19.07
CA PRO A 155 -30.60 -33.06 -18.55
C PRO A 155 -30.46 -34.29 -17.65
N ASP A 156 -29.34 -35.04 -17.71
CA ASP A 156 -29.19 -36.38 -17.12
C ASP A 156 -28.13 -36.51 -16.01
N LYS A 157 -27.55 -35.39 -15.53
CA LYS A 157 -26.66 -35.39 -14.36
C LYS A 157 -27.28 -34.56 -13.25
N ILE A 158 -27.09 -34.99 -11.99
CA ILE A 158 -27.41 -34.18 -10.81
C ILE A 158 -26.77 -32.80 -11.03
N PRO A 159 -27.56 -31.71 -11.12
CA PRO A 159 -27.03 -30.42 -11.51
C PRO A 159 -26.06 -29.92 -10.44
N GLU A 160 -24.84 -29.57 -10.86
CA GLU A 160 -23.78 -29.07 -9.97
C GLU A 160 -24.15 -27.74 -9.28
N LEU A 161 -25.09 -27.01 -9.89
CA LEU A 161 -25.77 -25.83 -9.37
C LEU A 161 -27.26 -25.91 -9.73
N SER A 162 -28.13 -25.92 -8.72
CA SER A 162 -29.58 -25.80 -8.92
C SER A 162 -30.08 -24.50 -8.32
N VAL A 163 -30.66 -23.64 -9.16
CA VAL A 163 -31.33 -22.42 -8.73
C VAL A 163 -32.84 -22.67 -8.73
N LYS A 164 -33.45 -22.77 -7.54
CA LYS A 164 -34.91 -22.91 -7.39
C LYS A 164 -35.44 -21.77 -6.53
N LYS A 165 -36.40 -21.01 -7.06
CA LYS A 165 -37.05 -19.88 -6.36
C LYS A 165 -36.06 -18.84 -5.79
N GLY A 166 -34.94 -18.60 -6.49
CA GLY A 166 -33.91 -17.64 -6.06
C GLY A 166 -32.89 -18.17 -5.04
N ILE A 167 -33.00 -19.44 -4.66
CA ILE A 167 -32.04 -20.16 -3.81
C ILE A 167 -31.12 -20.99 -4.71
N ALA A 168 -29.83 -20.73 -4.63
CA ALA A 168 -28.76 -21.49 -5.26
C ALA A 168 -28.31 -22.59 -4.29
N THR A 169 -28.39 -23.84 -4.76
CA THR A 169 -27.86 -25.01 -4.06
C THR A 169 -26.69 -25.56 -4.87
N PHE A 170 -25.55 -25.73 -4.22
CA PHE A 170 -24.31 -26.19 -4.85
C PHE A 170 -24.06 -27.66 -4.51
N SER A 171 -23.60 -28.43 -5.49
CA SER A 171 -23.08 -29.78 -5.22
C SER A 171 -21.77 -29.72 -4.44
N VAL A 172 -21.46 -30.78 -3.69
CA VAL A 172 -20.19 -30.88 -2.93
C VAL A 172 -18.97 -30.72 -3.83
N SER A 173 -18.99 -31.26 -5.05
CA SER A 173 -17.91 -31.09 -6.03
C SER A 173 -17.71 -29.62 -6.40
N ARG A 174 -18.80 -28.89 -6.62
CA ARG A 174 -18.77 -27.47 -6.97
C ARG A 174 -18.28 -26.60 -5.83
N ILE A 175 -18.63 -26.95 -4.59
CA ILE A 175 -18.14 -26.28 -3.38
C ILE A 175 -16.60 -26.40 -3.29
N ILE A 176 -16.05 -27.60 -3.54
CA ILE A 176 -14.60 -27.85 -3.54
C ILE A 176 -13.90 -27.03 -4.62
N GLU A 177 -14.46 -26.97 -5.83
CA GLU A 177 -13.93 -26.13 -6.92
C GLU A 177 -13.91 -24.65 -6.55
N ILE A 178 -15.01 -24.14 -5.98
CA ILE A 178 -15.11 -22.74 -5.55
C ILE A 178 -14.08 -22.43 -4.47
N SER A 179 -13.96 -23.29 -3.45
CA SER A 179 -12.98 -23.11 -2.38
C SER A 179 -11.54 -23.14 -2.90
N THR A 180 -11.25 -24.03 -3.86
CA THR A 180 -9.94 -24.10 -4.53
C THR A 180 -9.62 -22.80 -5.26
N GLU A 181 -10.59 -22.22 -5.97
CA GLU A 181 -10.36 -20.94 -6.66
C GLU A 181 -10.27 -19.75 -5.72
N ILE A 182 -11.02 -19.73 -4.62
CA ILE A 182 -10.87 -18.71 -3.56
C ILE A 182 -9.44 -18.76 -3.00
N ASN A 183 -8.93 -19.96 -2.71
CA ASN A 183 -7.55 -20.15 -2.23
C ASN A 183 -6.52 -19.68 -3.25
N ALA A 184 -6.73 -19.98 -4.53
CA ALA A 184 -5.84 -19.55 -5.61
C ALA A 184 -5.83 -18.01 -5.79
N ILE A 185 -6.98 -17.34 -5.57
CA ILE A 185 -7.05 -15.86 -5.54
C ILE A 185 -6.27 -15.33 -4.34
N ASN A 186 -6.47 -15.90 -3.15
CA ASN A 186 -5.76 -15.49 -1.93
C ASN A 186 -4.23 -15.65 -2.08
N GLU A 187 -3.76 -16.72 -2.71
CA GLU A 187 -2.33 -16.91 -2.99
C GLU A 187 -1.78 -15.81 -3.92
N SER A 188 -2.57 -15.42 -4.93
CA SER A 188 -2.20 -14.35 -5.86
C SER A 188 -2.17 -12.98 -5.16
N LEU A 189 -3.12 -12.72 -4.25
CA LEU A 189 -3.14 -11.52 -3.40
C LEU A 189 -1.96 -11.49 -2.42
N PHE A 190 -1.55 -12.65 -1.90
CA PHE A 190 -0.35 -12.76 -1.07
C PHE A 190 0.92 -12.42 -1.85
N LYS A 191 1.10 -12.97 -3.05
CA LYS A 191 2.22 -12.62 -3.95
C LYS A 191 2.27 -11.12 -4.23
N MET A 192 1.10 -10.49 -4.40
CA MET A 192 0.98 -9.05 -4.58
C MET A 192 1.42 -8.26 -3.35
N LYS A 193 1.02 -8.66 -2.14
CA LYS A 193 1.49 -8.05 -0.88
C LYS A 193 3.01 -8.13 -0.74
N VAL A 194 3.60 -9.29 -1.05
CA VAL A 194 5.06 -9.47 -1.04
C VAL A 194 5.73 -8.53 -2.03
N ARG A 195 5.18 -8.38 -3.25
CA ARG A 195 5.74 -7.48 -4.25
C ARG A 195 5.70 -6.02 -3.80
N ILE A 196 4.58 -5.57 -3.24
CA ILE A 196 4.42 -4.20 -2.72
C ILE A 196 5.38 -3.92 -1.57
N ASN A 197 5.57 -4.87 -0.67
CA ASN A 197 6.54 -4.72 0.41
C ASN A 197 7.98 -4.55 -0.10
N ASN A 198 8.32 -5.23 -1.20
CA ASN A 198 9.64 -5.26 -1.82
C ASN A 198 9.91 -4.14 -2.85
N LEU A 199 8.92 -3.27 -3.13
CA LEU A 199 9.13 -2.05 -3.95
C LEU A 199 9.94 -1.01 -3.17
#